data_AF-A0A7S4CRX5-F1
#
_entry.id   AF-A0A7S4CRX5-F1
#
_cell.length_a   1.000
_cell.length_b   1.000
_cell.length_c   1.000
_cell.angle_alpha   90.00
_cell.angle_beta   90.00
_cell.angle_gamma   90.00
#
_symmetry.space_group_name_H-M   'P 1'
#
loop_
_entity.id
_entity.type
_entity.pdbx_description
1 polymer ?
#
loop_
_entity_poly.entity_id
_entity_poly.type
_entity_poly.pdbx_seq_one_letter_code
_entity_poly.pdbx_strand_id
1 'polypeptide(L)'
;GTGLLSAYGRYLELERQQVPIPLRQTRGHSHSKRDIFGEPLYTNVNEYRGFVDTIDYIFYTSNSLTPLRVLQLPRPQETQQLPNEHWSSDHIALACDFAFRDSPA
;
A
#
# COMPACT_ATOMS: atom_id res chain seq x y z
N GLY A 1 -6.20 -13.44 22.82
CA GLY A 1 -5.04 -12.79 22.19
C GLY A 1 -4.13 -13.85 21.61
N THR A 2 -4.12 -14.03 20.30
CA THR A 2 -3.22 -14.94 19.54
C THR A 2 -3.08 -14.56 18.05
N GLY A 3 -3.83 -13.56 17.55
CA GLY A 3 -3.93 -13.28 16.11
C GLY A 3 -2.73 -12.56 15.48
N LEU A 4 -2.05 -11.67 16.21
CA LEU A 4 -0.93 -10.87 15.68
C LEU A 4 0.30 -11.73 15.34
N LEU A 5 0.54 -12.80 16.10
CA LEU A 5 1.68 -13.70 15.88
C LEU A 5 1.51 -14.56 14.61
N SER A 6 0.28 -14.80 14.13
CA SER A 6 0.05 -15.72 12.99
C SER A 6 0.20 -15.04 11.63
N ALA A 7 -0.04 -13.73 11.53
CA ALA A 7 0.15 -12.98 10.29
C ALA A 7 1.64 -12.64 10.08
N TYR A 8 2.31 -12.15 11.13
CA TYR A 8 3.75 -11.88 11.09
C TYR A 8 4.57 -13.16 10.94
N GLY A 9 4.15 -14.26 11.58
CA GLY A 9 4.77 -15.57 11.39
C GLY A 9 4.71 -16.07 9.94
N ARG A 10 3.55 -15.94 9.28
CA ARG A 10 3.40 -16.28 7.85
C ARG A 10 4.18 -15.34 6.93
N TYR A 11 4.28 -14.05 7.27
CA TYR A 11 5.12 -13.10 6.56
C TYR A 11 6.60 -13.54 6.57
N LEU A 12 7.15 -13.84 7.75
CA LEU A 12 8.54 -14.27 7.89
C LEU A 12 8.83 -15.60 7.17
N GLU A 13 7.83 -16.48 7.09
CA GLU A 13 7.95 -17.76 6.39
C GLU A 13 7.99 -17.59 4.86
N LEU A 14 7.15 -16.70 4.31
CA LEU A 14 7.20 -16.33 2.89
C LEU A 14 8.48 -15.59 2.51
N GLU A 15 8.93 -14.66 3.36
CA GLU A 15 10.19 -13.93 3.21
C GLU A 15 11.40 -14.89 3.22
N ARG A 16 11.41 -15.85 4.15
CA ARG A 16 12.43 -16.93 4.20
C ARG A 16 12.47 -17.80 2.95
N GLN A 17 11.33 -17.98 2.29
CA GLN A 17 11.21 -18.79 1.08
C GLN A 17 11.50 -17.99 -0.20
N GLN A 18 11.79 -16.68 -0.09
CA GLN A 18 11.96 -15.75 -1.22
C GLN A 18 10.79 -15.79 -2.22
N VAL A 19 9.61 -16.20 -1.76
CA VAL A 19 8.41 -16.18 -2.59
C VAL A 19 7.90 -14.75 -2.59
N PRO A 20 7.68 -14.11 -3.76
CA PRO A 20 7.06 -12.80 -3.81
C PRO A 20 5.75 -12.85 -3.03
N ILE A 21 5.66 -12.07 -1.96
CA ILE A 21 4.44 -12.00 -1.15
C ILE A 21 3.39 -11.36 -2.07
N PRO A 22 2.30 -12.06 -2.45
CA PRO A 22 1.29 -11.46 -3.30
C PRO A 22 0.54 -10.43 -2.46
N LEU A 23 0.92 -9.17 -2.58
CA LEU A 23 0.30 -8.06 -1.87
C LEU A 23 -1.07 -7.78 -2.49
N ARG A 24 -2.06 -8.60 -2.14
CA ARG A 24 -3.44 -8.40 -2.58
C ARG A 24 -4.02 -7.15 -1.92
N GLN A 25 -3.99 -6.03 -2.64
CA GLN A 25 -4.67 -4.80 -2.24
C GLN A 25 -6.14 -4.80 -2.69
N THR A 26 -6.98 -4.03 -1.99
CA THR A 26 -8.34 -3.73 -2.44
C THR A 26 -8.33 -2.81 -3.66
N ARG A 27 -8.99 -3.25 -4.74
CA ARG A 27 -9.00 -2.57 -6.04
C ARG A 27 -9.65 -1.19 -5.96
N GLY A 28 -8.86 -0.15 -6.25
CA GLY A 28 -9.38 1.14 -6.72
C GLY A 28 -9.64 1.08 -8.23
N HIS A 29 -10.70 1.73 -8.71
CA HIS A 29 -11.28 1.57 -10.06
C HIS A 29 -10.48 2.18 -11.23
N SER A 30 -9.14 2.29 -11.18
CA SER A 30 -8.38 2.82 -12.32
C SER A 30 -7.05 2.10 -12.55
N HIS A 31 -6.95 1.48 -13.72
CA HIS A 31 -5.74 0.81 -14.22
C HIS A 31 -4.60 1.80 -14.56
N SER A 32 -4.86 3.11 -14.67
CA SER A 32 -3.82 4.08 -15.07
C SER A 32 -2.89 4.52 -13.93
N LYS A 33 -3.14 4.06 -12.70
CA LYS A 33 -2.40 4.44 -11.49
C LYS A 33 -1.83 3.24 -10.74
N ARG A 34 -1.98 2.04 -11.32
CA ARG A 34 -1.61 0.77 -10.70
C ARG A 34 -1.02 -0.17 -11.73
N ASP A 35 -0.16 -1.06 -11.28
CA ASP A 35 0.41 -2.10 -12.13
C ASP A 35 -0.57 -3.28 -12.37
N ILE A 36 -0.09 -4.35 -13.00
CA ILE A 36 -0.90 -5.54 -13.28
C ILE A 36 -1.26 -6.36 -12.02
N PHE A 37 -0.54 -6.16 -10.92
CA PHE A 37 -0.78 -6.81 -9.63
C PHE A 37 -1.71 -5.98 -8.73
N GLY A 38 -1.98 -4.73 -9.12
CA GLY A 38 -2.86 -3.81 -8.42
C GLY A 38 -2.13 -2.91 -7.43
N GLU A 39 -0.80 -2.97 -7.38
CA GLU A 39 0.03 -2.09 -6.58
C GLU A 39 0.02 -0.67 -7.16
N PRO A 40 0.21 0.37 -6.34
CA PRO A 40 0.56 1.70 -6.83
C PRO A 40 1.70 1.64 -7.85
N LEU A 41 1.73 2.56 -8.83
CA LEU A 41 2.89 2.70 -9.71
C LEU A 41 4.15 3.13 -8.93
N TYR A 42 3.95 3.94 -7.88
CA TYR A 42 4.97 4.38 -6.94
C TYR A 42 4.30 4.97 -5.71
N THR A 43 5.04 4.97 -4.60
CA THR A 43 4.71 5.72 -3.38
C THR A 43 5.84 6.65 -2.97
N ASN A 44 7.02 6.51 -3.55
CA ASN A 44 8.13 7.45 -3.46
C ASN A 44 8.49 7.97 -4.86
N VAL A 45 8.71 9.29 -4.97
CA VAL A 45 9.19 9.94 -6.20
C VAL A 45 10.40 10.81 -5.90
N ASN A 46 11.59 10.24 -6.02
CA ASN A 46 12.86 10.96 -5.91
C ASN A 46 13.55 11.01 -7.28
N GLU A 47 12.97 11.78 -8.21
CA GLU A 47 13.49 11.92 -9.58
C GLU A 47 14.93 12.46 -9.60
N TYR A 48 15.29 13.36 -8.68
CA TYR A 48 16.67 13.89 -8.59
C TYR A 48 17.71 12.79 -8.35
N ARG A 49 17.32 11.71 -7.67
CA ARG A 49 18.17 10.53 -7.43
C ARG A 49 17.86 9.36 -8.38
N GLY A 50 16.95 9.54 -9.33
CA GLY A 50 16.51 8.50 -10.26
C GLY A 50 15.78 7.33 -9.57
N PHE A 51 15.16 7.57 -8.42
CA PHE A 51 14.49 6.54 -7.63
C PHE A 51 12.98 6.83 -7.60
N VAL A 52 12.19 5.94 -8.20
CA VAL A 52 10.73 6.01 -8.25
C VAL A 52 10.21 4.59 -8.10
N ASP A 53 9.57 4.30 -6.96
CA ASP A 53 9.18 2.93 -6.62
C ASP A 53 8.03 2.88 -5.59
N THR A 54 7.44 1.71 -5.42
CA THR A 54 6.40 1.41 -4.41
C THR A 54 7.03 0.75 -3.20
N ILE A 55 7.26 1.54 -2.16
CA ILE A 55 7.95 1.10 -0.93
C ILE A 55 7.13 1.32 0.35
N ASP A 56 5.93 1.89 0.23
CA ASP A 56 5.05 2.17 1.37
C ASP A 56 3.82 1.26 1.35
N TYR A 57 3.48 0.67 2.50
CA TYR A 57 2.36 -0.26 2.62
C TYR A 57 1.62 -0.07 3.96
N ILE A 58 0.29 -0.16 3.91
CA ILE A 58 -0.55 -0.32 5.10
C ILE A 58 -1.03 -1.77 5.16
N PHE A 59 -0.36 -2.58 5.96
CA PHE A 59 -0.79 -3.95 6.24
C PHE A 59 -1.93 -3.97 7.26
N TYR A 60 -2.94 -4.78 7.00
CA TYR A 60 -4.08 -4.95 7.91
C TYR A 60 -4.49 -6.42 7.99
N THR A 61 -5.13 -6.80 9.10
CA THR A 61 -5.62 -8.16 9.29
C THR A 61 -6.98 -8.33 8.63
N SER A 62 -7.02 -9.03 7.50
CA SER A 62 -8.22 -9.17 6.65
C SER A 62 -9.41 -9.87 7.31
N ASN A 63 -9.20 -10.59 8.41
CA ASN A 63 -10.28 -11.24 9.17
C ASN A 63 -10.89 -10.33 10.25
N SER A 64 -10.26 -9.20 10.61
CA SER A 64 -10.76 -8.28 11.63
C SER A 64 -11.08 -6.89 11.11
N LEU A 65 -10.51 -6.50 9.96
CA LEU A 65 -10.70 -5.19 9.36
C LEU A 65 -11.15 -5.33 7.91
N THR A 66 -12.11 -4.49 7.52
CA THR A 66 -12.57 -4.33 6.14
C THR A 66 -12.23 -2.91 5.68
N PRO A 67 -11.40 -2.73 4.64
CA PRO A 67 -11.18 -1.41 4.05
C PRO A 67 -12.45 -0.93 3.35
N LEU A 68 -12.93 0.25 3.71
CA LEU A 68 -14.13 0.86 3.15
C LEU A 68 -13.81 1.79 1.99
N ARG A 69 -12.81 2.66 2.19
CA ARG A 69 -12.40 3.68 1.21
C ARG A 69 -10.90 3.85 1.27
N VAL A 70 -10.26 3.76 0.11
CA VAL A 70 -8.83 4.01 -0.05
C VAL A 70 -8.66 5.37 -0.72
N LEU A 71 -7.80 6.23 -0.17
CA LEU A 71 -7.46 7.51 -0.78
C LEU A 71 -6.90 7.26 -2.18
N GLN A 72 -7.42 7.98 -3.17
CA GLN A 72 -6.94 7.85 -4.54
C GLN A 72 -5.56 8.49 -4.66
N LEU A 73 -4.63 7.76 -5.27
CA LEU A 73 -3.31 8.28 -5.57
C LEU A 73 -3.39 9.42 -6.60
N PRO A 74 -2.49 10.41 -6.55
CA PRO A 74 -2.38 11.43 -7.57
C PRO A 74 -1.95 10.83 -8.92
N ARG A 75 -2.09 11.60 -9.99
CA ARG A 75 -1.58 11.25 -11.32
C ARG A 75 -0.08 11.59 -11.42
N PRO A 76 0.68 10.92 -12.30
CA PRO A 76 2.09 11.24 -12.52
C PRO A 76 2.39 12.71 -12.82
N GLN A 77 1.49 13.41 -13.49
CA GLN A 77 1.66 14.83 -13.79
C GLN A 77 1.55 15.73 -12.54
N GLU A 78 0.97 15.24 -11.45
CA GLU A 78 0.73 15.98 -10.20
C GLU A 78 1.86 15.76 -9.16
N THR A 79 2.75 14.79 -9.39
CA THR A 79 3.81 14.39 -8.45
C THR A 79 5.19 14.33 -9.10
N GLN A 80 5.45 15.17 -10.11
CA GLN A 80 6.77 15.27 -10.70
C GLN A 80 7.72 15.96 -9.70
N GLN A 81 8.94 15.43 -9.59
CA GLN A 81 10.03 16.03 -8.80
C GLN A 81 9.64 16.34 -7.34
N LEU A 82 9.34 15.32 -6.55
CA LEU A 82 9.09 15.50 -5.11
C LEU A 82 10.41 15.53 -4.30
N PRO A 83 10.46 16.24 -3.15
CA PRO A 83 9.47 17.22 -2.68
C PRO A 83 9.49 18.50 -3.54
N ASN A 84 8.39 19.27 -3.53
CA ASN A 84 8.26 20.55 -4.22
C ASN A 84 7.38 21.55 -3.45
N GLU A 85 7.06 22.70 -4.04
CA GLU A 85 6.29 23.77 -3.40
C GLU A 85 4.87 23.39 -2.96
N HIS A 86 4.30 22.33 -3.54
CA HIS A 86 2.98 21.81 -3.19
C HIS A 86 3.05 20.54 -2.31
N TRP A 87 4.19 19.86 -2.32
CA TRP A 87 4.40 18.57 -1.65
C TRP A 87 5.65 18.61 -0.78
N SER A 88 5.45 18.59 0.54
CA SER A 88 6.55 18.70 1.50
C SER A 88 7.37 17.41 1.71
N SER A 89 7.04 16.31 1.03
CA SER A 89 7.72 15.01 1.11
C SER A 89 7.91 14.40 -0.28
N ASP A 90 8.93 13.56 -0.44
CA ASP A 90 9.12 12.68 -1.59
C ASP A 90 8.25 11.42 -1.56
N HIS A 91 7.53 11.16 -0.47
CA HIS A 91 6.56 10.09 -0.35
C HIS A 91 5.12 10.60 -0.51
N ILE A 92 4.28 9.76 -1.12
CA ILE A 92 2.85 9.95 -1.26
C ILE A 92 2.14 9.26 -0.09
N ALA A 93 1.37 10.03 0.67
CA ALA A 93 0.63 9.51 1.80
C ALA A 93 -0.40 8.45 1.35
N LEU A 94 -0.32 7.28 1.98
CA LEU A 94 -1.36 6.27 1.89
C LEU A 94 -2.39 6.51 3.01
N ALA A 95 -3.66 6.44 2.68
CA ALA A 95 -4.74 6.50 3.66
C ALA A 95 -5.89 5.56 3.29
N CYS A 96 -6.49 4.95 4.30
CA CYS A 96 -7.62 4.05 4.15
C CYS A 96 -8.53 4.14 5.38
N ASP A 97 -9.83 4.23 5.13
CA ASP A 97 -10.84 4.06 6.17
C ASP A 97 -11.12 2.57 6.35
N PHE A 98 -11.10 2.08 7.59
CA PHE A 98 -11.40 0.70 7.93
C PHE A 98 -12.63 0.60 8.82
N ALA A 99 -13.43 -0.44 8.61
CA ALA A 99 -14.40 -0.91 9.60
C ALA A 99 -13.84 -2.14 10.31
N PHE A 100 -14.17 -2.29 11.60
CA PHE A 100 -14.05 -3.58 12.26
C PHE A 100 -15.07 -4.55 11.68
N ARG A 101 -14.65 -5.78 11.44
CA ARG A 101 -15.58 -6.88 11.15
C ARG A 101 -16.21 -7.30 12.46
N ASP A 102 -17.53 -7.41 12.48
CA ASP A 102 -18.23 -7.97 13.64
C ASP A 102 -17.65 -9.36 13.93
N SER A 103 -17.33 -9.62 15.20
CA SER A 103 -17.04 -10.98 15.65
C SER A 103 -18.27 -11.84 15.31
N PRO A 104 -18.12 -13.00 14.66
CA PRO A 104 -19.24 -13.93 14.58
C PRO A 104 -19.70 -14.22 16.00
N ALA A 105 -21.00 -14.01 16.25
CA ALA A 105 -21.67 -14.32 17.51
C ALA A 105 -21.51 -15.80 17.88
#